data_AF-A0A2C8F7K2-F1
#
_entry.id   AF-A0A2C8F7K2-F1
#
_cell.length_a   1.000
_cell.length_b   1.000
_cell.length_c   1.000
_cell.angle_alpha   90.00
_cell.angle_beta   90.00
_cell.angle_gamma   90.00
#
_symmetry.space_group_name_H-M   'P 1'
#
loop_
_entity.id
_entity.type
_entity.pdbx_description
1 polymer ?
#
loop_
_entity_poly.entity_id
_entity_poly.type
_entity_poly.pdbx_seq_one_letter_code
_entity_poly.pdbx_strand_id
1 'polypeptide(L)'
;MVESRFKVDMHVHSKFSTRPSQWLLQKIGCPESFTEPASLYAIARSHGMDMVTITDHNTIDGALEIAHLPGTFISEEITTYFPEDKCKLHVLAYDITEAQHQDIQRHRENIFDLIPYLREQGIVHALAHPLFAVNDRLTPAHFERSLLLFDVFEENGTRDARQNQVLRDILTRLTPLDMDRLANTYNMEPYGDQPWNKGIIGGSDDHSSLNIARMHTTFMGTSELRNVLDGVLSHTATPSGTAATPRTMAHNLYGIAYQFYRSRIGSLDHASSEHICLRFAKGALEPSASEPDNTHSFVDRFLKLLGRGKSTLHREYGTADSVQHMLLKEAGKIIANDAELMQIVKGKETNTLKLEREWSRFVSLAANRVLSQFADRTLHSALGANLFDVFHSIGSAGSLYALLAPYFVGYDLFSSERKFSMKCHDRFRQKAETRSSRNLKIAHFTDTFDEINGVARTIRQ
;
A
#
# COMPACT_ATOMS: atom_id res chain seq x y z
N MET A 1 -33.21 16.45 9.03
CA MET A 1 -32.42 16.79 7.84
C MET A 1 -31.22 15.87 7.86
N VAL A 2 -30.92 15.15 6.77
CA VAL A 2 -29.68 14.36 6.70
C VAL A 2 -28.54 15.37 6.60
N GLU A 3 -27.67 15.42 7.62
CA GLU A 3 -26.49 16.27 7.56
C GLU A 3 -25.62 15.83 6.37
N SER A 4 -25.22 16.79 5.53
CA SER A 4 -24.38 16.50 4.37
C SER A 4 -23.02 15.96 4.83
N ARG A 5 -22.46 15.03 4.06
CA ARG A 5 -21.14 14.44 4.31
C ARG A 5 -20.32 14.48 3.03
N PHE A 6 -19.02 14.61 3.20
CA PHE A 6 -18.08 14.60 2.09
C PHE A 6 -16.79 13.87 2.47
N LYS A 7 -15.98 13.48 1.48
CA LYS A 7 -14.83 12.60 1.65
C LYS A 7 -13.55 13.21 1.12
N VAL A 8 -12.44 12.96 1.81
CA VAL A 8 -11.10 13.36 1.40
C VAL A 8 -10.13 12.23 1.70
N ASP A 9 -9.30 11.86 0.74
CA ASP A 9 -8.13 11.03 1.01
C ASP A 9 -7.03 11.94 1.58
N MET A 10 -6.75 11.81 2.87
CA MET A 10 -5.88 12.72 3.62
C MET A 10 -4.39 12.33 3.57
N HIS A 11 -4.03 11.29 2.82
CA HIS A 11 -2.65 10.81 2.72
C HIS A 11 -2.47 10.06 1.39
N VAL A 12 -1.74 10.64 0.44
CA VAL A 12 -1.51 10.04 -0.88
C VAL A 12 -0.27 10.66 -1.55
N HIS A 13 0.48 9.87 -2.32
CA HIS A 13 1.75 10.30 -2.89
C HIS A 13 1.77 10.23 -4.43
N SER A 14 2.39 11.26 -4.99
CA SER A 14 2.69 11.39 -6.40
C SER A 14 4.14 11.00 -6.70
N LYS A 15 4.53 11.12 -7.97
CA LYS A 15 5.92 10.92 -8.44
C LYS A 15 6.96 11.80 -7.73
N PHE A 16 6.54 12.85 -7.02
CA PHE A 16 7.44 13.73 -6.27
C PHE A 16 7.92 13.12 -4.95
N SER A 17 7.29 12.05 -4.45
CA SER A 17 7.85 11.17 -3.42
C SER A 17 8.98 10.30 -3.99
N THR A 18 10.22 10.76 -3.81
CA THR A 18 11.41 10.15 -4.46
C THR A 18 12.15 9.12 -3.60
N ARG A 19 11.88 9.02 -2.29
CA ARG A 19 12.69 8.23 -1.35
C ARG A 19 11.88 7.11 -0.68
N PRO A 20 11.91 5.88 -1.23
CA PRO A 20 11.07 4.81 -0.72
C PRO A 20 11.36 4.43 0.72
N SER A 21 10.31 4.21 1.50
CA SER A 21 10.40 3.69 2.86
C SER A 21 10.80 2.20 2.90
N GLN A 22 10.45 1.42 1.87
CA GLN A 22 10.82 -0.01 1.82
C GLN A 22 12.28 -0.20 1.36
N TRP A 23 13.08 -0.89 2.19
CA TRP A 23 14.50 -1.16 1.92
C TRP A 23 14.77 -1.84 0.56
N LEU A 24 13.83 -2.64 0.06
CA LEU A 24 13.97 -3.33 -1.22
C LEU A 24 13.93 -2.34 -2.39
N LEU A 25 13.04 -1.35 -2.34
CA LEU A 25 12.92 -0.30 -3.37
C LEU A 25 14.14 0.63 -3.34
N GLN A 26 14.66 0.94 -2.15
CA GLN A 26 15.90 1.71 -1.98
C GLN A 26 17.08 1.03 -2.67
N LYS A 27 17.23 -0.29 -2.55
CA LYS A 27 18.35 -1.04 -3.16
C LYS A 27 18.33 -1.05 -4.69
N ILE A 28 17.16 -0.97 -5.30
CA ILE A 28 17.01 -1.00 -6.77
C ILE A 28 16.94 0.41 -7.38
N GLY A 29 17.01 1.47 -6.57
CA GLY A 29 16.93 2.86 -7.03
C GLY A 29 15.58 3.22 -7.65
N CYS A 30 14.51 2.53 -7.23
CA CYS A 30 13.15 2.78 -7.70
C CYS A 30 12.55 3.95 -6.91
N PRO A 31 12.03 5.01 -7.57
CA PRO A 31 11.14 5.99 -6.94
C PRO A 31 10.01 5.31 -6.19
N GLU A 32 9.48 5.99 -5.17
CA GLU A 32 8.43 5.42 -4.31
C GLU A 32 7.08 5.39 -5.02
N SER A 33 6.80 6.41 -5.83
CA SER A 33 5.61 6.50 -6.69
C SER A 33 5.99 7.00 -8.09
N PHE A 34 5.19 6.63 -9.09
CA PHE A 34 5.28 7.13 -10.46
C PHE A 34 4.01 7.87 -10.89
N THR A 35 3.07 8.06 -9.95
CA THR A 35 1.76 8.61 -10.26
C THR A 35 1.84 10.11 -10.53
N GLU A 36 1.42 10.53 -11.72
CA GLU A 36 1.30 11.94 -12.08
C GLU A 36 0.23 12.65 -11.20
N PRO A 37 0.50 13.84 -10.63
CA PRO A 37 -0.47 14.56 -9.79
C PRO A 37 -1.85 14.75 -10.43
N ALA A 38 -1.88 15.09 -11.73
CA ALA A 38 -3.15 15.22 -12.47
C ALA A 38 -3.93 13.90 -12.56
N SER A 39 -3.24 12.77 -12.76
CA SER A 39 -3.86 11.44 -12.75
C SER A 39 -4.37 11.08 -11.36
N LEU A 40 -3.60 11.38 -10.31
CA LEU A 40 -4.01 11.18 -8.92
C LEU A 40 -5.31 11.94 -8.61
N TYR A 41 -5.39 13.22 -8.98
CA TYR A 41 -6.61 14.00 -8.84
C TYR A 41 -7.79 13.34 -9.57
N ALA A 42 -7.62 12.96 -10.84
CA ALA A 42 -8.68 12.31 -11.62
C ALA A 42 -9.15 10.99 -10.98
N ILE A 43 -8.23 10.17 -10.49
CA ILE A 43 -8.54 8.90 -9.81
C ILE A 43 -9.31 9.16 -8.52
N ALA A 44 -8.81 10.06 -7.65
CA ALA A 44 -9.47 10.41 -6.39
C ALA A 44 -10.91 10.91 -6.63
N ARG A 45 -11.11 11.80 -7.61
CA ARG A 45 -12.44 12.27 -8.03
C ARG A 45 -13.32 11.12 -8.53
N SER A 46 -12.78 10.23 -9.37
CA SER A 46 -13.53 9.08 -9.89
C SER A 46 -13.94 8.08 -8.79
N HIS A 47 -13.15 7.99 -7.71
CA HIS A 47 -13.45 7.20 -6.52
C HIS A 47 -14.36 7.93 -5.51
N GLY A 48 -14.87 9.10 -5.88
CA GLY A 48 -15.86 9.84 -5.10
C GLY A 48 -15.26 10.64 -3.94
N MET A 49 -14.00 11.06 -4.03
CA MET A 49 -13.44 12.07 -3.13
C MET A 49 -13.93 13.45 -3.53
N ASP A 50 -14.49 14.19 -2.57
CA ASP A 50 -15.08 15.51 -2.77
C ASP A 50 -14.05 16.65 -2.70
N MET A 51 -12.95 16.42 -2.01
CA MET A 51 -11.74 17.24 -2.05
C MET A 51 -10.51 16.35 -2.22
N VAL A 52 -9.40 16.94 -2.67
CA VAL A 52 -8.16 16.21 -2.97
C VAL A 52 -6.97 16.98 -2.41
N THR A 53 -6.04 16.26 -1.79
CA THR A 53 -4.71 16.77 -1.46
C THR A 53 -3.66 15.74 -1.87
N ILE A 54 -2.42 16.16 -1.99
CA ILE A 54 -1.25 15.31 -2.19
C ILE A 54 -0.29 15.60 -1.05
N THR A 55 0.27 14.55 -0.43
CA THR A 55 1.13 14.64 0.75
C THR A 55 2.49 14.04 0.45
N ASP A 56 3.17 14.56 -0.58
CA ASP A 56 4.49 14.06 -0.97
C ASP A 56 5.53 14.22 0.15
N HIS A 57 6.54 13.34 0.16
CA HIS A 57 7.53 13.33 1.21
C HIS A 57 8.44 14.57 1.20
N ASN A 58 8.32 15.41 2.22
CA ASN A 58 9.13 16.62 2.43
C ASN A 58 9.15 17.57 1.22
N THR A 59 8.09 17.57 0.41
CA THR A 59 7.89 18.48 -0.72
C THR A 59 6.40 18.71 -0.94
N ILE A 60 6.08 19.89 -1.46
CA ILE A 60 4.72 20.29 -1.86
C ILE A 60 4.54 20.32 -3.39
N ASP A 61 5.57 19.95 -4.17
CA ASP A 61 5.58 20.11 -5.63
C ASP A 61 4.37 19.44 -6.31
N GLY A 62 4.03 18.22 -5.91
CA GLY A 62 2.88 17.51 -6.46
C GLY A 62 1.55 18.18 -6.12
N ALA A 63 1.41 18.69 -4.89
CA ALA A 63 0.22 19.44 -4.48
C ALA A 63 0.10 20.78 -5.24
N LEU A 64 1.23 21.47 -5.47
CA LEU A 64 1.29 22.70 -6.25
C LEU A 64 0.86 22.49 -7.71
N GLU A 65 1.25 21.36 -8.33
CA GLU A 65 0.84 21.05 -9.71
C GLU A 65 -0.69 21.00 -9.89
N ILE A 66 -1.43 20.55 -8.87
CA ILE A 66 -2.90 20.45 -8.92
C ILE A 66 -3.63 21.57 -8.20
N ALA A 67 -2.93 22.52 -7.57
CA ALA A 67 -3.50 23.55 -6.70
C ALA A 67 -4.57 24.43 -7.37
N HIS A 68 -4.52 24.53 -8.70
CA HIS A 68 -5.44 25.30 -9.52
C HIS A 68 -6.77 24.55 -9.81
N LEU A 69 -6.86 23.26 -9.47
CA LEU A 69 -8.03 22.43 -9.72
C LEU A 69 -9.09 22.62 -8.60
N PRO A 70 -10.38 22.41 -8.89
CA PRO A 70 -11.43 22.56 -7.88
C PRO A 70 -11.28 21.57 -6.72
N GLY A 71 -11.46 22.07 -5.49
CA GLY A 71 -11.48 21.24 -4.29
C GLY A 71 -10.10 20.71 -3.88
N THR A 72 -9.01 21.40 -4.25
CA THR A 72 -7.65 21.06 -3.82
C THR A 72 -7.14 21.95 -2.70
N PHE A 73 -6.20 21.44 -1.92
CA PHE A 73 -5.43 22.21 -0.93
C PHE A 73 -4.02 21.64 -0.82
N ILE A 74 -3.07 22.44 -0.34
CA ILE A 74 -1.64 22.07 -0.31
C ILE A 74 -1.34 21.31 0.97
N SER A 75 -0.59 20.23 0.89
CA SER A 75 -0.19 19.41 2.05
C SER A 75 1.15 18.73 1.79
N GLU A 76 1.77 18.19 2.83
CA GLU A 76 2.97 17.35 2.71
C GLU A 76 3.02 16.31 3.82
N GLU A 77 3.76 15.22 3.59
CA GLU A 77 4.15 14.29 4.65
C GLU A 77 5.62 14.54 5.04
N ILE A 78 5.82 14.98 6.27
CA ILE A 78 7.10 15.44 6.81
C ILE A 78 7.81 14.29 7.50
N THR A 79 9.00 13.93 7.03
CA THR A 79 9.88 13.00 7.76
C THR A 79 10.58 13.74 8.89
N THR A 80 10.30 13.32 10.12
CA THR A 80 10.93 13.82 11.34
C THR A 80 11.54 12.71 12.19
N TYR A 81 12.19 13.09 13.29
CA TYR A 81 13.02 12.18 14.08
C TYR A 81 12.90 12.46 15.57
N PHE A 82 12.88 11.39 16.37
CA PHE A 82 13.35 11.51 17.75
C PHE A 82 14.87 11.77 17.74
N PRO A 83 15.35 12.87 18.34
CA PRO A 83 16.74 13.29 18.21
C PRO A 83 17.74 12.32 18.83
N GLU A 84 17.35 11.61 19.89
CA GLU A 84 18.23 10.73 20.67
C GLU A 84 18.66 9.47 19.94
N ASP A 85 17.81 8.92 19.07
CA ASP A 85 18.04 7.64 18.43
C ASP A 85 17.69 7.65 16.94
N LYS A 86 17.32 8.80 16.37
CA LYS A 86 16.93 8.97 14.97
C LYS A 86 15.82 8.00 14.54
N CYS A 87 14.94 7.59 15.46
CA CYS A 87 13.70 6.92 15.11
C CYS A 87 12.87 7.85 14.21
N LYS A 88 12.56 7.41 12.99
CA LYS A 88 11.78 8.18 12.03
C LYS A 88 10.30 8.15 12.41
N LEU A 89 9.67 9.30 12.27
CA LEU A 89 8.21 9.48 12.29
C LEU A 89 7.80 10.29 11.06
N HIS A 90 6.58 10.09 10.61
CA HIS A 90 6.02 10.89 9.53
C HIS A 90 4.83 11.70 10.03
N VAL A 91 4.80 12.98 9.69
CA VAL A 91 3.78 13.94 10.14
C VAL A 91 3.09 14.52 8.92
N LEU A 92 1.78 14.36 8.83
CA LEU A 92 0.97 14.99 7.80
C LEU A 92 0.71 16.44 8.21
N ALA A 93 0.96 17.39 7.32
CA ALA A 93 0.65 18.80 7.50
C ALA A 93 -0.29 19.27 6.39
N TYR A 94 -1.39 19.92 6.78
CA TYR A 94 -2.48 20.29 5.88
C TYR A 94 -2.63 21.80 5.75
N ASP A 95 -3.01 22.23 4.54
CA ASP A 95 -3.24 23.63 4.14
C ASP A 95 -2.05 24.55 4.44
N ILE A 96 -0.87 24.19 3.90
CA ILE A 96 0.36 24.95 4.11
C ILE A 96 0.73 25.82 2.89
N THR A 97 1.38 26.94 3.18
CA THR A 97 1.97 27.83 2.18
C THR A 97 3.39 27.40 1.80
N GLU A 98 3.94 27.90 0.69
CA GLU A 98 5.33 27.62 0.33
C GLU A 98 6.33 28.16 1.36
N ALA A 99 6.01 29.28 2.01
CA ALA A 99 6.83 29.84 3.09
C ALA A 99 6.85 28.91 4.31
N GLN A 100 5.68 28.41 4.72
CA GLN A 100 5.58 27.45 5.82
C GLN A 100 6.33 26.15 5.50
N HIS A 101 6.25 25.64 4.27
CA HIS A 101 7.03 24.50 3.81
C HIS A 101 8.55 24.74 3.99
N GLN A 102 9.07 25.89 3.56
CA GLN A 102 10.50 26.21 3.73
C GLN A 102 10.94 26.22 5.20
N ASP A 103 10.10 26.73 6.09
CA ASP A 103 10.36 26.74 7.52
C ASP A 103 10.26 25.33 8.12
N ILE A 104 9.28 24.52 7.70
CA ILE A 104 9.18 23.09 8.05
C ILE A 104 10.47 22.35 7.73
N GLN A 105 11.08 22.59 6.56
CA GLN A 105 12.35 21.95 6.19
C GLN A 105 13.50 22.27 7.17
N ARG A 106 13.44 23.41 7.87
CA ARG A 106 14.45 23.79 8.89
C ARG A 106 14.21 23.11 10.23
N HIS A 107 12.96 22.81 10.57
CA HIS A 107 12.58 22.22 11.86
C HIS A 107 12.46 20.69 11.83
N ARG A 108 12.22 20.07 10.66
CA ARG A 108 11.84 18.66 10.57
C ARG A 108 12.88 17.66 11.08
N GLU A 109 14.15 17.99 11.22
CA GLU A 109 15.18 17.05 11.69
C GLU A 109 15.06 16.66 13.19
N ASN A 110 14.15 17.31 13.93
CA ASN A 110 13.85 17.04 15.32
C ASN A 110 12.36 17.26 15.60
N ILE A 111 11.67 16.22 16.07
CA ILE A 111 10.23 16.30 16.35
C ILE A 111 9.89 17.33 17.43
N PHE A 112 10.80 17.57 18.38
CA PHE A 112 10.60 18.57 19.43
C PHE A 112 10.77 20.01 18.96
N ASP A 113 11.33 20.21 17.76
CA ASP A 113 11.38 21.52 17.12
C ASP A 113 10.22 21.68 16.12
N LEU A 114 9.90 20.61 15.39
CA LEU A 114 8.83 20.60 14.39
C LEU A 114 7.45 20.85 15.00
N ILE A 115 7.08 20.09 16.03
CA ILE A 115 5.72 20.11 16.56
C ILE A 115 5.35 21.46 17.18
N PRO A 116 6.21 22.11 18.00
CA PRO A 116 5.96 23.49 18.44
C PRO A 116 5.77 24.46 17.29
N TYR A 117 6.63 24.41 16.26
CA TYR A 117 6.50 25.28 15.08
C TYR A 117 5.15 25.10 14.37
N LEU A 118 4.73 23.85 14.11
CA LEU A 118 3.45 23.59 13.44
C LEU A 118 2.27 24.18 14.22
N ARG A 119 2.31 24.08 15.55
CA ARG A 119 1.27 24.65 16.44
C ARG A 119 1.30 26.17 16.47
N GLU A 120 2.47 26.78 16.58
CA GLU A 120 2.63 28.23 16.56
C GLU A 120 2.12 28.86 15.26
N GLN A 121 2.28 28.15 14.13
CA GLN A 121 1.77 28.56 12.83
C GLN A 121 0.30 28.18 12.58
N GLY A 122 -0.36 27.52 13.54
CA GLY A 122 -1.75 27.07 13.37
C GLY A 122 -1.94 26.01 12.29
N ILE A 123 -0.90 25.26 11.93
CA ILE A 123 -0.94 24.24 10.88
C ILE A 123 -1.63 22.99 11.44
N VAL A 124 -2.68 22.55 10.76
CA VAL A 124 -3.36 21.29 11.10
C VAL A 124 -2.46 20.12 10.73
N HIS A 125 -2.19 19.25 11.69
CA HIS A 125 -1.26 18.14 11.50
C HIS A 125 -1.70 16.87 12.22
N ALA A 126 -1.24 15.73 11.72
CA ALA A 126 -1.52 14.40 12.27
C ALA A 126 -0.29 13.50 12.20
N LEU A 127 -0.17 12.56 13.14
CA LEU A 127 0.84 11.52 13.07
C LEU A 127 0.40 10.43 12.07
N ALA A 128 1.17 10.27 10.98
CA ALA A 128 0.93 9.24 9.97
C ALA A 128 1.31 7.85 10.52
N HIS A 129 0.53 6.83 10.12
CA HIS A 129 0.75 5.41 10.39
C HIS A 129 1.50 5.11 11.72
N PRO A 130 0.98 5.53 12.90
CA PRO A 130 1.75 5.69 14.14
C PRO A 130 2.31 4.40 14.76
N LEU A 131 1.88 3.24 14.25
CA LEU A 131 2.34 1.91 14.68
C LEU A 131 3.26 1.25 13.65
N PHE A 132 3.68 1.96 12.60
CA PHE A 132 4.60 1.49 11.58
C PHE A 132 6.04 1.96 11.83
N ALA A 133 6.99 1.03 11.85
CA ALA A 133 8.38 1.32 12.09
C ALA A 133 9.12 1.73 10.80
N VAL A 134 9.02 3.00 10.42
CA VAL A 134 9.57 3.55 9.15
C VAL A 134 11.04 3.16 8.90
N ASN A 135 11.87 3.12 9.93
CA ASN A 135 13.28 2.70 9.85
C ASN A 135 13.67 1.63 10.87
N ASP A 136 12.70 0.79 11.28
CA ASP A 136 12.87 -0.32 12.24
C ASP A 136 13.32 0.09 13.66
N ARG A 137 13.29 1.39 14.00
CA ARG A 137 13.66 1.91 15.33
C ARG A 137 12.45 2.20 16.24
N LEU A 138 11.23 2.08 15.73
CA LEU A 138 10.04 2.40 16.50
C LEU A 138 9.89 1.44 17.70
N THR A 139 9.71 2.00 18.89
CA THR A 139 9.49 1.27 20.13
C THR A 139 8.16 1.68 20.76
N PRO A 140 7.60 0.90 21.70
CA PRO A 140 6.43 1.34 22.45
C PRO A 140 6.64 2.67 23.18
N ALA A 141 7.87 3.00 23.59
CA ALA A 141 8.18 4.29 24.22
C ALA A 141 8.09 5.47 23.24
N HIS A 142 8.48 5.28 21.99
CA HIS A 142 8.28 6.28 20.92
C HIS A 142 6.80 6.53 20.66
N PHE A 143 6.00 5.46 20.58
CA PHE A 143 4.56 5.58 20.44
C PHE A 143 3.91 6.28 21.65
N GLU A 144 4.29 5.88 22.87
CA GLU A 144 3.81 6.52 24.11
C GLU A 144 4.12 8.03 24.18
N ARG A 145 5.33 8.46 23.77
CA ARG A 145 5.66 9.89 23.67
C ARG A 145 4.90 10.60 22.56
N SER A 146 4.60 9.90 21.47
CA SER A 146 3.78 10.44 20.39
C SER A 146 2.36 10.76 20.88
N LEU A 147 1.81 10.04 21.85
CA LEU A 147 0.52 10.38 22.47
C LEU A 147 0.53 11.72 23.22
N LEU A 148 1.69 12.14 23.73
CA LEU A 148 1.88 13.45 24.37
C LEU A 148 2.04 14.58 23.32
N LEU A 149 2.57 14.24 22.14
CA LEU A 149 2.91 15.19 21.07
C LEU A 149 1.80 15.43 20.05
N PHE A 150 0.87 14.51 19.86
CA PHE A 150 -0.15 14.63 18.81
C PHE A 150 -1.55 14.50 19.37
N ASP A 151 -2.47 15.28 18.83
CA ASP A 151 -3.90 15.15 19.10
C ASP A 151 -4.62 14.32 18.04
N VAL A 152 -4.06 14.26 16.82
CA VAL A 152 -4.67 13.57 15.69
C VAL A 152 -3.74 12.48 15.17
N PHE A 153 -4.31 11.29 14.94
CA PHE A 153 -3.60 10.11 14.47
C PHE A 153 -4.26 9.55 13.21
N GLU A 154 -3.46 8.96 12.34
CA GLU A 154 -3.94 8.33 11.13
C GLU A 154 -4.23 6.82 11.31
N GLU A 155 -5.43 6.39 10.90
CA GLU A 155 -5.67 5.04 10.44
C GLU A 155 -5.32 4.91 8.96
N ASN A 156 -4.31 4.10 8.67
CA ASN A 156 -3.63 4.15 7.39
C ASN A 156 -4.07 3.01 6.45
N GLY A 157 -4.26 3.35 5.18
CA GLY A 157 -4.76 2.46 4.13
C GLY A 157 -3.78 1.38 3.66
N THR A 158 -2.47 1.56 3.84
CA THR A 158 -1.45 0.55 3.53
C THR A 158 -1.23 -0.47 4.64
N ARG A 159 -1.91 -0.29 5.79
CA ARG A 159 -1.75 -1.11 7.00
C ARG A 159 -2.87 -2.12 7.22
N ASP A 160 -2.58 -3.10 8.08
CA ASP A 160 -3.53 -4.16 8.44
C ASP A 160 -4.71 -3.63 9.26
N ALA A 161 -5.91 -4.14 8.97
CA ALA A 161 -7.13 -3.79 9.72
C ALA A 161 -6.96 -3.95 11.25
N ARG A 162 -6.22 -4.96 11.70
CA ARG A 162 -5.98 -5.19 13.12
C ARG A 162 -5.08 -4.13 13.74
N GLN A 163 -4.11 -3.58 12.99
CA GLN A 163 -3.25 -2.50 13.47
C GLN A 163 -4.07 -1.22 13.66
N ASN A 164 -4.91 -0.86 12.69
CA ASN A 164 -5.82 0.29 12.80
C ASN A 164 -6.82 0.10 13.96
N GLN A 165 -7.37 -1.11 14.14
CA GLN A 165 -8.24 -1.39 15.29
C GLN A 165 -7.51 -1.26 16.63
N VAL A 166 -6.27 -1.73 16.73
CA VAL A 166 -5.46 -1.59 17.95
C VAL A 166 -5.19 -0.11 18.26
N LEU A 167 -4.82 0.68 17.25
CA LEU A 167 -4.62 2.12 17.41
C LEU A 167 -5.90 2.77 17.94
N ARG A 168 -7.04 2.54 17.27
CA ARG A 168 -8.34 3.05 17.68
C ARG A 168 -8.71 2.65 19.12
N ASP A 169 -8.50 1.39 19.49
CA ASP A 169 -8.78 0.91 20.85
C ASP A 169 -7.92 1.60 21.90
N ILE A 170 -6.65 1.90 21.60
CA ILE A 170 -5.80 2.67 22.52
C ILE A 170 -6.32 4.11 22.63
N LEU A 171 -6.46 4.81 21.49
CA LEU A 171 -6.79 6.24 21.46
C LEU A 171 -8.14 6.55 22.11
N THR A 172 -9.15 5.70 21.88
CA THR A 172 -10.52 5.89 22.41
C THR A 172 -10.66 5.56 23.90
N ARG A 173 -9.64 4.92 24.50
CA ARG A 173 -9.65 4.50 25.91
C ARG A 173 -8.66 5.26 26.78
N LEU A 174 -7.91 6.20 26.23
CA LEU A 174 -7.01 7.04 27.00
C LEU A 174 -7.80 7.82 28.05
N THR A 175 -7.24 7.90 29.26
CA THR A 175 -7.79 8.66 30.37
C THR A 175 -6.83 9.78 30.79
N PRO A 176 -7.29 10.79 31.55
CA PRO A 176 -6.38 11.77 32.15
C PRO A 176 -5.23 11.12 32.94
N LEU A 177 -5.51 10.02 33.66
CA LEU A 177 -4.50 9.30 34.44
C LEU A 177 -3.42 8.65 33.55
N ASP A 178 -3.79 8.17 32.36
CA ASP A 178 -2.82 7.65 31.40
C ASP A 178 -1.90 8.76 30.92
N MET A 179 -2.45 9.94 30.62
CA MET A 179 -1.68 11.11 30.18
C MET A 179 -0.75 11.61 31.29
N ASP A 180 -1.21 11.69 32.53
CA ASP A 180 -0.38 12.05 33.69
C ASP A 180 0.76 11.05 33.90
N ARG A 181 0.47 9.74 33.80
CA ARG A 181 1.49 8.69 33.91
C ARG A 181 2.55 8.85 32.83
N LEU A 182 2.13 9.05 31.58
CA LEU A 182 3.03 9.24 30.44
C LEU A 182 3.87 10.50 30.61
N ALA A 183 3.25 11.62 30.99
CA ALA A 183 3.92 12.89 31.21
C ALA A 183 5.02 12.79 32.28
N ASN A 184 4.71 12.13 33.41
CA ASN A 184 5.69 11.85 34.46
C ASN A 184 6.79 10.89 34.02
N THR A 185 6.44 9.86 33.24
CA THR A 185 7.41 8.85 32.76
C THR A 185 8.44 9.45 31.82
N TYR A 186 8.01 10.35 30.93
CA TYR A 186 8.85 10.92 29.88
C TYR A 186 9.31 12.35 30.17
N ASN A 187 8.91 12.93 31.31
CA ASN A 187 9.15 14.32 31.67
C ASN A 187 8.77 15.28 30.54
N MET A 188 7.55 15.11 30.03
CA MET A 188 7.04 15.82 28.86
C MET A 188 5.59 16.22 29.09
N GLU A 189 5.30 17.51 28.92
CA GLU A 189 3.95 18.03 29.07
C GLU A 189 3.07 17.56 27.88
N PRO A 190 1.89 16.98 28.15
CA PRO A 190 0.96 16.63 27.11
C PRO A 190 0.35 17.91 26.51
N TYR A 191 0.08 17.90 25.21
CA TYR A 191 -0.50 19.07 24.55
C TYR A 191 -2.03 19.13 24.63
N GLY A 192 -2.55 20.36 24.72
CA GLY A 192 -3.99 20.65 24.74
C GLY A 192 -4.64 20.50 26.12
N ASP A 193 -5.87 21.01 26.25
CA ASP A 193 -6.62 20.99 27.53
C ASP A 193 -7.16 19.59 27.86
N GLN A 194 -7.39 18.75 26.85
CA GLN A 194 -7.91 17.39 26.97
C GLN A 194 -7.02 16.40 26.21
N PRO A 195 -5.76 16.21 26.62
CA PRO A 195 -4.79 15.42 25.87
C PRO A 195 -5.14 13.95 25.72
N TRP A 196 -6.09 13.42 26.50
CA TRP A 196 -6.59 12.05 26.35
C TRP A 196 -7.67 11.92 25.25
N ASN A 197 -8.26 13.03 24.80
CA ASN A 197 -9.25 13.04 23.73
C ASN A 197 -8.53 13.20 22.38
N LYS A 198 -8.41 12.11 21.62
CA LYS A 198 -7.64 12.08 20.37
C LYS A 198 -8.54 12.00 19.14
N GLY A 199 -8.24 12.79 18.13
CA GLY A 199 -8.84 12.71 16.80
C GLY A 199 -8.25 11.57 15.97
N ILE A 200 -9.06 11.04 15.04
CA ILE A 200 -8.62 10.00 14.11
C ILE A 200 -9.02 10.41 12.69
N ILE A 201 -8.05 10.38 11.78
CA ILE A 201 -8.26 10.56 10.34
C ILE A 201 -7.85 9.30 9.59
N GLY A 202 -8.19 9.21 8.32
CA GLY A 202 -7.74 8.14 7.42
C GLY A 202 -7.26 8.67 6.08
N GLY A 203 -6.24 8.01 5.56
CA GLY A 203 -5.68 8.24 4.23
C GLY A 203 -5.16 6.95 3.63
N SER A 204 -5.07 6.90 2.30
CA SER A 204 -4.71 5.68 1.58
C SER A 204 -3.24 5.33 1.69
N ASP A 205 -2.37 6.34 1.81
CA ASP A 205 -0.90 6.23 1.74
C ASP A 205 -0.48 5.50 0.44
N ASP A 206 -1.23 5.76 -0.64
CA ASP A 206 -1.00 5.11 -1.92
C ASP A 206 0.22 5.70 -2.65
N HIS A 207 0.95 4.78 -3.27
CA HIS A 207 2.20 5.02 -3.99
C HIS A 207 2.21 4.38 -5.39
N SER A 208 1.13 3.72 -5.82
CA SER A 208 1.11 2.98 -7.10
C SER A 208 0.01 3.38 -8.07
N SER A 209 -0.85 4.33 -7.70
CA SER A 209 -2.13 4.66 -8.33
C SER A 209 -3.24 3.60 -8.16
N LEU A 210 -2.94 2.46 -7.52
CA LEU A 210 -3.90 1.36 -7.40
C LEU A 210 -4.88 1.57 -6.24
N ASN A 211 -4.40 2.09 -5.11
CA ASN A 211 -5.16 2.16 -3.86
C ASN A 211 -5.54 3.59 -3.44
N ILE A 212 -5.44 4.57 -4.33
CA ILE A 212 -5.94 5.94 -4.07
C ILE A 212 -7.40 5.88 -3.62
N ALA A 213 -7.72 6.59 -2.53
CA ALA A 213 -9.02 6.64 -1.87
C ALA A 213 -9.52 5.32 -1.24
N ARG A 214 -8.69 4.26 -1.23
CA ARG A 214 -9.02 2.97 -0.58
C ARG A 214 -9.35 3.17 0.89
N MET A 215 -8.63 4.06 1.55
CA MET A 215 -8.92 4.59 2.87
C MET A 215 -8.97 6.11 2.76
N HIS A 216 -9.90 6.74 3.46
CA HIS A 216 -10.17 8.17 3.39
C HIS A 216 -10.82 8.65 4.69
N THR A 217 -10.98 9.96 4.82
CA THR A 217 -11.68 10.60 5.93
C THR A 217 -13.03 11.13 5.47
N THR A 218 -14.06 10.92 6.27
CA THR A 218 -15.39 11.50 6.08
C THR A 218 -15.57 12.68 7.03
N PHE A 219 -16.07 13.78 6.47
CA PHE A 219 -16.35 15.05 7.15
C PHE A 219 -17.85 15.39 7.06
N MET A 220 -18.30 16.22 7.99
CA MET A 220 -19.67 16.74 8.04
C MET A 220 -19.74 18.13 7.37
N GLY A 221 -20.88 18.48 6.79
CA GLY A 221 -21.09 19.78 6.14
C GLY A 221 -20.85 19.78 4.64
N THR A 222 -20.59 20.96 4.07
CA THR A 222 -20.26 21.14 2.64
C THR A 222 -18.80 20.80 2.38
N SER A 223 -18.47 20.39 1.16
CA SER A 223 -17.10 20.05 0.75
C SER A 223 -16.24 21.32 0.59
N GLU A 224 -15.80 21.86 1.72
CA GLU A 224 -15.00 23.07 1.83
C GLU A 224 -13.80 22.85 2.73
N LEU A 225 -12.68 23.49 2.41
CA LEU A 225 -11.41 23.33 3.13
C LEU A 225 -11.56 23.64 4.62
N ARG A 226 -12.31 24.69 4.95
CA ARG A 226 -12.60 25.05 6.34
C ARG A 226 -13.24 23.89 7.11
N ASN A 227 -14.20 23.18 6.51
CA ASN A 227 -14.85 22.04 7.18
C ASN A 227 -13.91 20.84 7.32
N VAL A 228 -12.91 20.70 6.44
CA VAL A 228 -11.82 19.72 6.60
C VAL A 228 -10.99 20.08 7.83
N LEU A 229 -10.45 21.30 7.87
CA LEU A 229 -9.57 21.75 8.96
C LEU A 229 -10.29 21.75 10.31
N ASP A 230 -11.49 22.34 10.36
CA ASP A 230 -12.33 22.38 11.56
C ASP A 230 -12.65 20.96 12.03
N GLY A 231 -13.03 20.06 11.11
CA GLY A 231 -13.38 18.68 11.43
C GLY A 231 -12.22 17.85 11.97
N VAL A 232 -10.99 18.11 11.51
CA VAL A 232 -9.77 17.51 12.07
C VAL A 232 -9.50 18.06 13.47
N LEU A 233 -9.50 19.38 13.64
CA LEU A 233 -9.21 20.05 14.92
C LEU A 233 -10.26 19.76 16.01
N SER A 234 -11.53 19.62 15.63
CA SER A 234 -12.61 19.30 16.57
C SER A 234 -12.79 17.80 16.82
N HIS A 235 -11.94 16.95 16.24
CA HIS A 235 -11.99 15.49 16.36
C HIS A 235 -13.32 14.88 15.89
N THR A 236 -14.03 15.53 14.96
CA THR A 236 -15.31 15.03 14.41
C THR A 236 -15.14 14.31 13.07
N ALA A 237 -13.95 14.40 12.47
CA ALA A 237 -13.56 13.62 11.32
C ALA A 237 -13.60 12.11 11.63
N THR A 238 -13.95 11.29 10.64
CA THR A 238 -14.03 9.83 10.82
C THR A 238 -13.29 9.09 9.71
N PRO A 239 -12.34 8.19 10.02
CA PRO A 239 -11.71 7.34 9.01
C PRO A 239 -12.74 6.36 8.43
N SER A 240 -12.60 6.05 7.15
CA SER A 240 -13.48 5.15 6.40
C SER A 240 -12.72 4.47 5.26
N GLY A 241 -13.26 3.39 4.72
CA GLY A 241 -12.65 2.63 3.62
C GLY A 241 -12.20 1.23 4.04
N THR A 242 -11.23 0.68 3.31
CA THR A 242 -10.80 -0.71 3.44
C THR A 242 -9.30 -0.79 3.72
N ALA A 243 -8.90 -1.32 4.88
CA ALA A 243 -7.50 -1.55 5.19
C ALA A 243 -6.80 -2.49 4.17
N ALA A 244 -5.49 -2.41 4.06
CA ALA A 244 -4.71 -3.30 3.22
C ALA A 244 -4.62 -4.72 3.80
N THR A 245 -4.27 -5.66 2.92
CA THR A 245 -3.87 -7.02 3.28
C THR A 245 -2.46 -7.29 2.74
N PRO A 246 -1.80 -8.40 3.13
CA PRO A 246 -0.56 -8.84 2.48
C PRO A 246 -0.67 -8.95 0.96
N ARG A 247 -1.86 -9.29 0.43
CA ARG A 247 -2.12 -9.36 -1.01
C ARG A 247 -2.17 -7.97 -1.65
N THR A 248 -2.77 -7.00 -0.96
CA THR A 248 -2.76 -5.59 -1.36
C THR A 248 -1.33 -5.05 -1.45
N MET A 249 -0.49 -5.33 -0.43
CA MET A 249 0.92 -4.93 -0.45
C MET A 249 1.68 -5.59 -1.61
N ALA A 250 1.46 -6.88 -1.86
CA ALA A 250 2.07 -7.56 -3.00
C ALA A 250 1.65 -6.91 -4.33
N HIS A 251 0.35 -6.64 -4.51
CA HIS A 251 -0.18 -5.98 -5.71
C HIS A 251 0.40 -4.57 -5.92
N ASN A 252 0.52 -3.78 -4.83
CA ASN A 252 1.19 -2.48 -4.83
C ASN A 252 2.64 -2.58 -5.32
N LEU A 253 3.42 -3.53 -4.77
CA LEU A 253 4.81 -3.78 -5.19
C LEU A 253 4.92 -4.19 -6.66
N TYR A 254 4.00 -5.00 -7.18
CA TYR A 254 3.97 -5.29 -8.62
C TYR A 254 3.63 -4.06 -9.45
N GLY A 255 2.69 -3.22 -9.00
CA GLY A 255 2.33 -1.96 -9.65
C GLY A 255 3.54 -1.03 -9.79
N ILE A 256 4.27 -0.82 -8.69
CA ILE A 256 5.49 0.00 -8.66
C ILE A 256 6.55 -0.61 -9.58
N ALA A 257 6.82 -1.92 -9.46
CA ALA A 257 7.81 -2.60 -10.30
C ALA A 257 7.46 -2.51 -11.79
N TYR A 258 6.19 -2.68 -12.15
CA TYR A 258 5.73 -2.57 -13.53
C TYR A 258 5.96 -1.16 -14.09
N GLN A 259 5.61 -0.12 -13.33
CA GLN A 259 5.83 1.28 -13.72
C GLN A 259 7.33 1.61 -13.85
N PHE A 260 8.17 1.09 -12.95
CA PHE A 260 9.63 1.22 -13.03
C PHE A 260 10.21 0.57 -14.29
N TYR A 261 9.80 -0.65 -14.64
CA TYR A 261 10.28 -1.30 -15.86
C TYR A 261 9.79 -0.57 -17.11
N ARG A 262 8.54 -0.09 -17.13
CA ARG A 262 7.99 0.67 -18.26
C ARG A 262 8.74 1.99 -18.48
N SER A 263 9.04 2.75 -17.42
CA SER A 263 9.75 4.02 -17.53
C SER A 263 11.18 3.85 -18.06
N ARG A 264 11.82 2.70 -17.79
CA ARG A 264 13.18 2.39 -18.26
C ARG A 264 13.24 1.85 -19.69
N ILE A 265 12.23 1.09 -20.12
CA ILE A 265 12.18 0.45 -21.44
C ILE A 265 11.68 1.43 -22.53
N GLY A 266 10.96 2.50 -22.13
CA GLY A 266 10.38 3.47 -23.06
C GLY A 266 9.12 2.92 -23.76
N SER A 267 8.68 3.58 -24.83
CA SER A 267 7.54 3.11 -25.63
C SER A 267 7.90 1.81 -26.35
N LEU A 268 7.28 0.70 -25.93
CA LEU A 268 7.34 -0.57 -26.64
C LEU A 268 6.78 -0.40 -28.06
N ASP A 269 7.34 -1.15 -29.02
CA ASP A 269 6.75 -1.24 -30.37
C ASP A 269 5.29 -1.66 -30.30
N HIS A 270 4.47 -1.15 -31.22
CA HIS A 270 3.01 -1.31 -31.21
C HIS A 270 2.62 -2.79 -31.16
N ALA A 271 3.30 -3.65 -31.93
CA ALA A 271 3.06 -5.08 -31.95
C ALA A 271 3.34 -5.78 -30.61
N SER A 272 4.36 -5.31 -29.87
CA SER A 272 4.67 -5.82 -28.53
C SER A 272 3.64 -5.35 -27.51
N SER A 273 3.15 -4.11 -27.61
CA SER A 273 2.13 -3.57 -26.70
C SER A 273 0.77 -4.29 -26.79
N GLU A 274 0.47 -4.92 -27.93
CA GLU A 274 -0.76 -5.69 -28.14
C GLU A 274 -0.74 -7.10 -27.52
N HIS A 275 0.42 -7.57 -27.03
CA HIS A 275 0.53 -8.91 -26.46
C HIS A 275 -0.41 -9.07 -25.25
N ILE A 276 -1.15 -10.18 -25.20
CA ILE A 276 -2.19 -10.45 -24.20
C ILE A 276 -1.68 -10.31 -22.75
N CYS A 277 -0.46 -10.78 -22.46
CA CYS A 277 0.14 -10.68 -21.12
C CYS A 277 0.48 -9.23 -20.74
N LEU A 278 0.92 -8.40 -21.70
CA LEU A 278 1.26 -7.01 -21.45
C LEU A 278 -0.01 -6.17 -21.26
N ARG A 279 -1.05 -6.42 -22.06
CA ARG A 279 -2.37 -5.82 -21.84
C ARG A 279 -3.00 -6.21 -20.50
N PHE A 280 -2.86 -7.48 -20.11
CA PHE A 280 -3.29 -7.95 -18.81
C PHE A 280 -2.53 -7.25 -17.69
N ALA A 281 -1.20 -7.21 -17.76
CA ALA A 281 -0.37 -6.52 -16.78
C ALA A 281 -0.72 -5.03 -16.67
N LYS A 282 -0.86 -4.33 -17.81
CA LYS A 282 -1.30 -2.92 -17.85
C LYS A 282 -2.65 -2.75 -17.15
N GLY A 283 -3.66 -3.54 -17.52
CA GLY A 283 -5.00 -3.43 -16.92
C GLY A 283 -5.05 -3.81 -15.45
N ALA A 284 -4.20 -4.72 -14.99
CA ALA A 284 -4.18 -5.16 -13.59
C ALA A 284 -3.32 -4.27 -12.67
N LEU A 285 -2.25 -3.67 -13.20
CA LEU A 285 -1.23 -2.97 -12.42
C LEU A 285 -1.21 -1.46 -12.62
N GLU A 286 -1.92 -0.95 -13.64
CA GLU A 286 -2.03 0.47 -13.96
C GLU A 286 -3.37 0.77 -14.67
N PRO A 287 -4.52 0.52 -14.01
CA PRO A 287 -5.85 0.59 -14.64
C PRO A 287 -6.23 2.01 -15.07
N SER A 288 -5.67 3.04 -14.43
CA SER A 288 -6.08 4.44 -14.58
C SER A 288 -5.25 5.24 -15.60
N ALA A 289 -4.24 4.64 -16.23
CA ALA A 289 -3.41 5.28 -17.26
C ALA A 289 -4.07 5.27 -18.65
N SER A 290 -5.40 5.43 -18.71
CA SER A 290 -6.08 5.73 -19.96
C SER A 290 -5.64 7.10 -20.44
N GLU A 291 -4.80 7.12 -21.48
CA GLU A 291 -4.52 8.34 -22.25
C GLU A 291 -5.85 9.00 -22.66
N PRO A 292 -5.91 10.34 -22.73
CA PRO A 292 -7.10 11.04 -23.20
C PRO A 292 -7.50 10.49 -24.57
N ASP A 293 -8.71 9.95 -24.62
CA ASP A 293 -9.34 9.25 -25.73
C ASP A 293 -9.67 10.21 -26.89
N ASN A 294 -8.64 10.83 -27.49
CA ASN A 294 -8.78 11.81 -28.57
C ASN A 294 -8.11 11.40 -29.89
N THR A 295 -7.68 10.14 -30.04
CA THR A 295 -7.18 9.61 -31.33
C THR A 295 -7.63 8.19 -31.66
N HIS A 296 -8.69 7.65 -31.03
CA HIS A 296 -9.35 6.44 -31.53
C HIS A 296 -10.31 6.74 -32.71
N SER A 297 -9.81 7.50 -33.69
CA SER A 297 -10.54 7.88 -34.90
C SER A 297 -10.30 6.85 -35.99
N PHE A 298 -11.32 6.05 -36.29
CA PHE A 298 -11.55 5.24 -37.52
C PHE A 298 -10.48 4.25 -38.02
N VAL A 299 -9.20 4.57 -37.96
CA VAL A 299 -8.05 3.81 -38.46
C VAL A 299 -7.86 2.50 -37.69
N ASP A 300 -8.06 2.50 -36.37
CA ASP A 300 -7.96 1.27 -35.54
C ASP A 300 -9.11 0.29 -35.82
N ARG A 301 -10.30 0.79 -36.14
CA ARG A 301 -11.42 -0.05 -36.63
C ARG A 301 -11.16 -0.58 -38.03
N PHE A 302 -10.48 0.19 -38.87
CA PHE A 302 -10.12 -0.19 -40.25
C PHE A 302 -8.98 -1.22 -40.29
N LEU A 303 -7.97 -1.09 -39.42
CA LEU A 303 -6.88 -2.05 -39.26
C LEU A 303 -7.37 -3.38 -38.67
N LYS A 304 -8.31 -3.35 -37.72
CA LYS A 304 -9.04 -4.55 -37.25
C LYS A 304 -9.85 -5.25 -38.34
N LEU A 305 -10.26 -4.54 -39.39
CA LEU A 305 -11.00 -5.10 -40.52
C LEU A 305 -10.09 -5.72 -41.59
N LEU A 306 -8.83 -5.28 -41.70
CA LEU A 306 -7.93 -5.62 -42.82
C LEU A 306 -6.74 -6.52 -42.46
N GLY A 307 -6.40 -6.72 -41.18
CA GLY A 307 -5.13 -7.32 -40.77
C GLY A 307 -5.20 -8.71 -40.14
N ARG A 308 -5.34 -9.76 -40.97
CA ARG A 308 -4.84 -11.15 -40.78
C ARG A 308 -4.44 -11.58 -39.35
N GLY A 309 -5.42 -11.90 -38.53
CA GLY A 309 -5.22 -12.71 -37.33
C GLY A 309 -4.82 -14.14 -37.70
N LYS A 310 -3.55 -14.52 -37.46
CA LYS A 310 -3.09 -15.84 -36.96
C LYS A 310 -1.62 -16.22 -37.27
N SER A 311 -0.83 -15.47 -38.05
CA SER A 311 0.45 -16.02 -38.56
C SER A 311 1.74 -15.19 -38.45
N THR A 312 1.80 -14.12 -37.67
CA THR A 312 3.03 -13.30 -37.56
C THR A 312 3.66 -13.19 -36.17
N LEU A 313 3.00 -13.71 -35.12
CA LEU A 313 3.43 -13.56 -33.72
C LEU A 313 4.58 -14.48 -33.26
N HIS A 314 5.17 -15.27 -34.16
CA HIS A 314 6.13 -16.31 -33.79
C HIS A 314 7.61 -15.97 -34.09
N ARG A 315 7.93 -14.77 -34.58
CA ARG A 315 9.20 -14.53 -35.29
C ARG A 315 10.14 -13.46 -34.74
N GLU A 316 10.01 -13.01 -33.49
CA GLU A 316 10.90 -11.93 -33.02
C GLU A 316 11.32 -11.96 -31.54
N TYR A 317 11.31 -13.13 -30.89
CA TYR A 317 11.96 -13.29 -29.58
C TYR A 317 12.73 -14.61 -29.49
N GLY A 318 14.00 -14.58 -29.90
CA GLY A 318 15.02 -15.59 -29.56
C GLY A 318 14.75 -17.02 -30.00
N THR A 319 15.73 -17.90 -29.82
CA THR A 319 15.57 -19.34 -30.06
C THR A 319 14.45 -19.91 -29.18
N ALA A 320 13.63 -20.79 -29.75
CA ALA A 320 12.41 -21.36 -29.18
C ALA A 320 12.58 -22.17 -27.87
N ASP A 321 13.79 -22.18 -27.28
CA ASP A 321 14.19 -23.01 -26.13
C ASP A 321 14.41 -22.21 -24.83
N SER A 322 14.11 -20.91 -24.79
CA SER A 322 14.29 -20.14 -23.55
C SER A 322 13.16 -20.36 -22.54
N VAL A 323 13.51 -20.54 -21.26
CA VAL A 323 12.55 -20.67 -20.12
C VAL A 323 11.57 -19.49 -20.09
N GLN A 324 12.03 -18.30 -20.45
CA GLN A 324 11.21 -17.08 -20.50
C GLN A 324 10.07 -17.18 -21.54
N HIS A 325 10.34 -17.73 -22.71
CA HIS A 325 9.31 -17.90 -23.76
C HIS A 325 8.24 -18.90 -23.34
N MET A 326 8.63 -19.98 -22.65
CA MET A 326 7.70 -20.94 -22.08
C MET A 326 6.81 -20.32 -20.99
N LEU A 327 7.40 -19.55 -20.07
CA LEU A 327 6.66 -18.83 -19.03
C LEU A 327 5.64 -17.87 -19.62
N LEU A 328 6.03 -17.10 -20.64
CA LEU A 328 5.15 -16.15 -21.31
C LEU A 328 4.00 -16.86 -22.04
N LYS A 329 4.27 -18.01 -22.68
CA LYS A 329 3.27 -18.85 -23.35
C LYS A 329 2.27 -19.43 -22.35
N GLU A 330 2.73 -19.95 -21.22
CA GLU A 330 1.84 -20.48 -20.18
C GLU A 330 1.00 -19.39 -19.51
N ALA A 331 1.60 -18.23 -19.23
CA ALA A 331 0.87 -17.05 -18.77
C ALA A 331 -0.23 -16.64 -19.77
N GLY A 332 0.09 -16.60 -21.07
CA GLY A 332 -0.88 -16.31 -22.12
C GLY A 332 -2.03 -17.32 -22.17
N LYS A 333 -1.75 -18.61 -21.98
CA LYS A 333 -2.80 -19.66 -21.88
C LYS A 333 -3.67 -19.51 -20.63
N ILE A 334 -3.11 -19.12 -19.49
CA ILE A 334 -3.90 -18.85 -18.27
C ILE A 334 -4.89 -17.73 -18.57
N ILE A 335 -4.41 -16.62 -19.12
CA ILE A 335 -5.23 -15.43 -19.39
C ILE A 335 -6.29 -15.72 -20.45
N ALA A 336 -5.92 -16.32 -21.58
CA ALA A 336 -6.83 -16.54 -22.71
C ALA A 336 -8.00 -17.49 -22.39
N ASN A 337 -7.81 -18.44 -21.45
CA ASN A 337 -8.83 -19.40 -21.05
C ASN A 337 -9.65 -18.94 -19.84
N ASP A 338 -9.44 -17.72 -19.37
CA ASP A 338 -10.08 -17.19 -18.17
C ASP A 338 -10.90 -15.94 -18.49
N ALA A 339 -12.23 -16.06 -18.37
CA ALA A 339 -13.15 -15.00 -18.73
C ALA A 339 -12.95 -13.72 -17.89
N GLU A 340 -12.61 -13.85 -16.60
CA GLU A 340 -12.40 -12.72 -15.70
C GLU A 340 -11.09 -12.00 -16.03
N LEU A 341 -9.99 -12.74 -16.24
CA LEU A 341 -8.71 -12.13 -16.65
C LEU A 341 -8.84 -11.44 -18.02
N MET A 342 -9.66 -11.99 -18.92
CA MET A 342 -9.96 -11.36 -20.21
C MET A 342 -10.78 -10.07 -20.08
N GLN A 343 -11.56 -9.85 -19.02
CA GLN A 343 -12.19 -8.54 -18.79
C GLN A 343 -11.15 -7.48 -18.43
N ILE A 344 -10.13 -7.85 -17.66
CA ILE A 344 -9.01 -6.98 -17.30
C ILE A 344 -8.20 -6.61 -18.56
N VAL A 345 -7.88 -7.58 -19.41
CA VAL A 345 -7.23 -7.33 -20.72
C VAL A 345 -8.01 -6.33 -21.58
N LYS A 346 -9.35 -6.39 -21.51
CA LYS A 346 -10.26 -5.51 -22.25
C LYS A 346 -10.43 -4.13 -21.61
N GLY A 347 -9.83 -3.85 -20.45
CA GLY A 347 -9.97 -2.59 -19.72
C GLY A 347 -11.39 -2.37 -19.17
N LYS A 348 -12.15 -3.44 -18.96
CA LYS A 348 -13.55 -3.37 -18.50
C LYS A 348 -13.70 -3.45 -16.98
N GLU A 349 -12.62 -3.77 -16.27
CA GLU A 349 -12.62 -3.90 -14.83
C GLU A 349 -11.81 -2.76 -14.23
N THR A 350 -12.46 -1.95 -13.39
CA THR A 350 -11.85 -0.81 -12.69
C THR A 350 -11.90 -0.97 -11.18
N ASN A 351 -12.57 -2.00 -10.66
CA ASN A 351 -12.65 -2.22 -9.22
C ASN A 351 -11.32 -2.74 -8.67
N THR A 352 -10.62 -1.91 -7.90
CA THR A 352 -9.31 -2.24 -7.31
C THR A 352 -9.30 -3.55 -6.53
N LEU A 353 -10.33 -3.81 -5.70
CA LEU A 353 -10.40 -5.04 -4.90
C LEU A 353 -10.50 -6.29 -5.78
N LYS A 354 -11.21 -6.17 -6.91
CA LYS A 354 -11.30 -7.26 -7.88
C LYS A 354 -9.97 -7.42 -8.64
N LEU A 355 -9.33 -6.33 -9.06
CA LEU A 355 -8.01 -6.38 -9.69
C LEU A 355 -6.96 -7.04 -8.77
N GLU A 356 -6.93 -6.68 -7.49
CA GLU A 356 -6.07 -7.29 -6.47
C GLU A 356 -6.29 -8.81 -6.40
N ARG A 357 -7.55 -9.23 -6.32
CA ARG A 357 -7.92 -10.66 -6.23
C ARG A 357 -7.54 -11.43 -7.48
N GLU A 358 -7.87 -10.90 -8.66
CA GLU A 358 -7.60 -11.57 -9.93
C GLU A 358 -6.11 -11.61 -10.26
N TRP A 359 -5.34 -10.58 -9.90
CA TRP A 359 -3.88 -10.59 -10.00
C TRP A 359 -3.28 -11.67 -9.09
N SER A 360 -3.70 -11.73 -7.83
CA SER A 360 -3.26 -12.76 -6.88
C SER A 360 -3.59 -14.18 -7.35
N ARG A 361 -4.78 -14.36 -7.93
CA ARG A 361 -5.18 -15.63 -8.53
C ARG A 361 -4.32 -15.98 -9.75
N PHE A 362 -4.05 -15.03 -10.64
CA PHE A 362 -3.17 -15.23 -11.78
C PHE A 362 -1.77 -15.64 -11.34
N VAL A 363 -1.16 -14.93 -10.39
CA VAL A 363 0.17 -15.29 -9.86
C VAL A 363 0.17 -16.69 -9.25
N SER A 364 -0.86 -17.05 -8.49
CA SER A 364 -1.00 -18.39 -7.90
C SER A 364 -1.10 -19.48 -8.96
N LEU A 365 -1.89 -19.25 -10.01
CA LEU A 365 -2.02 -20.19 -11.14
C LEU A 365 -0.70 -20.33 -11.91
N ALA A 366 -0.01 -19.22 -12.16
CA ALA A 366 1.28 -19.22 -12.82
C ALA A 366 2.34 -19.96 -11.98
N ALA A 367 2.42 -19.66 -10.69
CA ALA A 367 3.31 -20.32 -9.75
C ALA A 367 3.07 -21.83 -9.68
N ASN A 368 1.81 -22.26 -9.59
CA ASN A 368 1.45 -23.69 -9.57
C ASN A 368 1.87 -24.40 -10.86
N ARG A 369 1.66 -23.79 -12.04
CA ARG A 369 2.09 -24.39 -13.31
C ARG A 369 3.61 -24.53 -13.40
N VAL A 370 4.36 -23.51 -12.98
CA VAL A 370 5.83 -23.56 -12.94
C VAL A 370 6.31 -24.63 -11.97
N LEU A 371 5.69 -24.74 -10.80
CA LEU A 371 6.01 -25.75 -9.79
C LEU A 371 5.72 -27.18 -10.27
N SER A 372 4.57 -27.41 -10.91
CA SER A 372 4.24 -28.73 -11.50
C SER A 372 5.26 -29.13 -12.57
N GLN A 373 5.60 -28.23 -13.49
CA GLN A 373 6.60 -28.50 -14.52
C GLN A 373 8.00 -28.77 -13.93
N PHE A 374 8.36 -28.08 -12.85
CA PHE A 374 9.59 -28.34 -12.11
C PHE A 374 9.56 -29.72 -11.44
N ALA A 375 8.45 -30.08 -10.79
CA ALA A 375 8.29 -31.38 -10.14
C ALA A 375 8.38 -32.53 -11.16
N ASP A 376 7.70 -32.41 -12.29
CA ASP A 376 7.72 -33.41 -13.37
C ASP A 376 9.14 -33.59 -13.93
N ARG A 377 9.87 -32.48 -14.17
CA ARG A 377 11.26 -32.53 -14.65
C ARG A 377 12.21 -33.11 -13.61
N THR A 378 12.09 -32.71 -12.35
CA THR A 378 12.95 -33.22 -11.27
C THR A 378 12.71 -34.71 -11.06
N LEU A 379 11.45 -35.15 -11.09
CA LEU A 379 11.08 -36.56 -10.98
C LEU A 379 11.65 -37.36 -12.17
N HIS A 380 11.50 -36.87 -13.39
CA HIS A 380 12.05 -37.51 -14.59
C HIS A 380 13.59 -37.55 -14.59
N SER A 381 14.27 -36.49 -14.16
CA SER A 381 15.74 -36.45 -14.09
C SER A 381 16.30 -37.30 -12.94
N ALA A 382 15.58 -37.40 -11.81
CA ALA A 382 15.93 -38.30 -10.71
C ALA A 382 15.78 -39.78 -11.10
N LEU A 383 14.79 -40.11 -11.92
CA LEU A 383 14.60 -41.44 -12.49
C LEU A 383 15.56 -41.75 -13.66
N GLY A 384 16.09 -40.71 -14.33
CA GLY A 384 16.93 -40.82 -15.53
C GLY A 384 18.44 -40.59 -15.35
N ALA A 385 18.93 -40.37 -14.12
CA ALA A 385 20.34 -40.17 -13.77
C ALA A 385 21.07 -39.02 -14.50
N ASN A 386 20.38 -37.93 -14.87
CA ASN A 386 21.00 -36.74 -15.48
C ASN A 386 21.12 -35.59 -14.46
N LEU A 387 22.27 -35.52 -13.78
CA LEU A 387 22.60 -34.47 -12.78
C LEU A 387 22.64 -33.04 -13.36
N PHE A 388 22.83 -32.87 -14.67
CA PHE A 388 22.89 -31.55 -15.32
C PHE A 388 21.52 -30.86 -15.46
N ASP A 389 20.41 -31.61 -15.51
CA ASP A 389 19.06 -31.04 -15.58
C ASP A 389 18.65 -30.35 -14.28
N VAL A 390 19.24 -30.76 -13.15
CA VAL A 390 19.04 -30.15 -11.83
C VAL A 390 19.55 -28.71 -11.80
N PHE A 391 20.60 -28.35 -12.55
CA PHE A 391 21.10 -26.98 -12.59
C PHE A 391 20.18 -26.03 -13.39
N HIS A 392 19.52 -26.50 -14.46
CA HIS A 392 18.48 -25.71 -15.15
C HIS A 392 17.23 -25.53 -14.28
N SER A 393 16.98 -26.46 -13.36
CA SER A 393 15.89 -26.40 -12.40
C SER A 393 16.08 -25.23 -11.38
N ILE A 394 17.32 -24.88 -11.04
CA ILE A 394 17.66 -23.74 -10.14
C ILE A 394 17.23 -22.40 -10.74
N GLY A 395 17.39 -22.20 -12.06
CA GLY A 395 16.92 -20.97 -12.74
C GLY A 395 15.39 -20.84 -12.72
N SER A 396 14.68 -21.96 -12.81
CA SER A 396 13.21 -22.01 -12.73
C SER A 396 12.72 -21.73 -11.31
N ALA A 397 13.39 -22.29 -10.29
CA ALA A 397 13.14 -21.96 -8.89
C ALA A 397 13.37 -20.46 -8.62
N GLY A 398 14.46 -19.87 -9.15
CA GLY A 398 14.74 -18.44 -9.05
C GLY A 398 13.61 -17.57 -9.62
N SER A 399 13.08 -17.93 -10.80
CA SER A 399 11.94 -17.22 -11.40
C SER A 399 10.64 -17.34 -10.60
N LEU A 400 10.40 -18.50 -9.97
CA LEU A 400 9.26 -18.73 -9.09
C LEU A 400 9.38 -17.91 -7.79
N TYR A 401 10.58 -17.85 -7.19
CA TYR A 401 10.85 -17.02 -6.03
C TYR A 401 10.71 -15.53 -6.35
N ALA A 402 11.21 -15.07 -7.51
CA ALA A 402 11.02 -13.69 -7.96
C ALA A 402 9.54 -13.36 -8.16
N LEU A 403 8.77 -14.29 -8.74
CA LEU A 403 7.32 -14.14 -8.87
C LEU A 403 6.67 -14.06 -7.49
N LEU A 404 6.98 -14.92 -6.53
CA LEU A 404 6.30 -14.94 -5.22
C LEU A 404 6.85 -13.93 -4.20
N ALA A 405 8.01 -13.31 -4.46
CA ALA A 405 8.69 -12.41 -3.52
C ALA A 405 7.82 -11.28 -2.95
N PRO A 406 6.98 -10.57 -3.73
CA PRO A 406 6.10 -9.53 -3.18
C PRO A 406 5.13 -10.05 -2.11
N TYR A 407 4.67 -11.29 -2.23
CA TYR A 407 3.82 -11.92 -1.20
C TYR A 407 4.61 -12.21 0.06
N PHE A 408 5.82 -12.78 -0.04
CA PHE A 408 6.65 -13.03 1.14
C PHE A 408 6.95 -11.75 1.91
N VAL A 409 7.28 -10.66 1.20
CA VAL A 409 7.48 -9.33 1.81
C VAL A 409 6.21 -8.85 2.49
N GLY A 410 5.06 -8.92 1.81
CA GLY A 410 3.77 -8.49 2.39
C GLY A 410 3.39 -9.30 3.64
N TYR A 411 3.56 -10.62 3.64
CA TYR A 411 3.21 -11.46 4.79
C TYR A 411 4.16 -11.25 5.97
N ASP A 412 5.47 -11.12 5.72
CA ASP A 412 6.47 -10.89 6.77
C ASP A 412 6.22 -9.54 7.47
N LEU A 413 6.09 -8.46 6.68
CA LEU A 413 5.84 -7.11 7.17
C LEU A 413 4.56 -7.03 8.01
N PHE A 414 3.44 -7.53 7.49
CA PHE A 414 2.17 -7.49 8.24
C PHE A 414 2.24 -8.34 9.52
N SER A 415 3.03 -9.41 9.53
CA SER A 415 3.22 -10.24 10.73
C SER A 415 4.03 -9.52 11.81
N SER A 416 5.06 -8.76 11.42
CA SER A 416 5.91 -8.00 12.34
C SER A 416 5.15 -6.79 12.90
N GLU A 417 4.42 -6.06 12.07
CA GLU A 417 3.56 -4.94 12.45
C GLU A 417 2.47 -5.36 13.44
N ARG A 418 1.79 -6.49 13.20
CA ARG A 418 0.80 -7.04 14.15
C ARG A 418 1.42 -7.38 15.50
N LYS A 419 2.65 -7.90 15.54
CA LYS A 419 3.34 -8.16 16.81
C LYS A 419 3.66 -6.85 17.53
N PHE A 420 4.12 -5.83 16.80
CA PHE A 420 4.44 -4.53 17.36
C PHE A 420 3.21 -3.79 17.89
N SER A 421 2.11 -3.77 17.14
CA SER A 421 0.86 -3.14 17.58
C SER A 421 0.34 -3.76 18.88
N MET A 422 0.41 -5.10 19.01
CA MET A 422 0.07 -5.77 20.26
C MET A 422 0.98 -5.38 21.42
N LYS A 423 2.29 -5.21 21.20
CA LYS A 423 3.20 -4.71 22.25
C LYS A 423 2.81 -3.31 22.73
N CYS A 424 2.37 -2.43 21.83
CA CYS A 424 1.87 -1.10 22.19
C CYS A 424 0.55 -1.21 22.96
N HIS A 425 -0.39 -2.02 22.48
CA HIS A 425 -1.67 -2.27 23.15
C HIS A 425 -1.50 -2.78 24.58
N ASP A 426 -0.56 -3.71 24.80
CA ASP A 426 -0.31 -4.30 26.12
C ASP A 426 0.21 -3.27 27.16
N ARG A 427 0.70 -2.10 26.73
CA ARG A 427 1.07 -0.99 27.63
C ARG A 427 -0.14 -0.30 28.26
N PHE A 428 -1.30 -0.39 27.62
CA PHE A 428 -2.54 0.28 28.03
C PHE A 428 -3.61 -0.70 28.55
N ARG A 429 -3.35 -2.02 28.52
CA ARG A 429 -4.22 -2.98 29.19
C ARG A 429 -4.07 -2.84 30.69
N GLN A 430 -5.17 -2.54 31.38
CA GLN A 430 -5.23 -2.69 32.83
C GLN A 430 -4.80 -4.12 33.20
N LYS A 431 -3.88 -4.26 34.16
CA LYS A 431 -3.42 -5.56 34.71
C LYS A 431 -4.56 -6.46 35.23
N ALA A 432 -5.81 -5.98 35.26
CA ALA A 432 -6.99 -6.67 35.77
C ALA A 432 -7.61 -7.71 34.81
N GLU A 433 -7.26 -7.75 33.52
CA GLU A 433 -7.64 -8.87 32.63
C GLU A 433 -6.55 -9.95 32.54
N THR A 434 -5.98 -10.34 33.68
CA THR A 434 -5.36 -11.65 33.79
C THR A 434 -6.41 -12.72 33.51
N ARG A 435 -6.32 -13.33 32.31
CA ARG A 435 -7.04 -14.53 31.86
C ARG A 435 -8.57 -14.40 31.75
N SER A 436 -9.04 -13.64 30.77
CA SER A 436 -10.15 -14.21 29.98
C SER A 436 -9.56 -15.36 29.15
N SER A 437 -10.04 -16.58 29.38
CA SER A 437 -9.78 -17.75 28.55
C SER A 437 -10.22 -17.47 27.11
N ARG A 438 -9.42 -16.71 26.34
CA ARG A 438 -9.62 -16.62 24.91
C ARG A 438 -9.44 -18.02 24.37
N ASN A 439 -10.52 -18.59 23.82
CA ASN A 439 -10.51 -19.83 23.06
C ASN A 439 -9.31 -19.79 22.11
N LEU A 440 -8.28 -20.55 22.47
CA LEU A 440 -7.05 -20.64 21.71
C LEU A 440 -7.43 -21.29 20.37
N LYS A 441 -7.55 -20.49 19.31
CA LYS A 441 -7.81 -21.01 17.96
C LYS A 441 -6.49 -21.57 17.44
N ILE A 442 -6.28 -22.87 17.68
CA ILE A 442 -5.14 -23.61 17.15
C ILE A 442 -5.51 -24.15 15.76
N ALA A 443 -4.64 -23.96 14.78
CA ALA A 443 -4.70 -24.67 13.50
C ALA A 443 -3.59 -25.74 13.50
N HIS A 444 -3.96 -27.02 13.38
CA HIS A 444 -3.02 -28.12 13.20
C HIS A 444 -2.86 -28.43 11.71
N PHE A 445 -1.62 -28.49 11.25
CA PHE A 445 -1.28 -28.98 9.92
C PHE A 445 -0.59 -30.32 10.08
N THR A 446 -1.17 -31.36 9.47
CA THR A 446 -0.62 -32.71 9.46
C THR A 446 -0.88 -33.32 8.09
N ASP A 447 0.13 -33.95 7.54
CA ASP A 447 0.10 -34.78 6.33
C ASP A 447 -0.36 -36.22 6.64
N THR A 448 -0.57 -36.53 7.91
CA THR A 448 -0.81 -37.86 8.46
C THR A 448 -2.15 -37.95 9.20
N PHE A 449 -3.12 -37.09 8.88
CA PHE A 449 -4.44 -37.03 9.55
C PHE A 449 -5.19 -38.39 9.54
N ASP A 450 -4.97 -39.19 8.50
CA ASP A 450 -5.53 -40.53 8.32
C ASP A 450 -4.54 -41.67 8.62
N GLU A 451 -3.28 -41.37 8.96
CA GLU A 451 -2.30 -42.39 9.32
C GLU A 451 -2.42 -42.80 10.80
N ILE A 452 -2.28 -44.10 11.05
CA ILE A 452 -2.48 -44.76 12.36
C ILE A 452 -1.26 -44.57 13.29
N ASN A 453 -0.39 -43.61 13.01
CA ASN A 453 0.72 -43.27 13.89
C ASN A 453 0.17 -42.36 14.99
N GLY A 454 0.39 -42.72 16.27
CA GLY A 454 -0.38 -42.28 17.45
C GLY A 454 -0.57 -40.78 17.73
N VAL A 455 -0.07 -39.88 16.88
CA VAL A 455 -0.31 -38.43 16.91
C VAL A 455 -1.71 -38.07 16.39
N ALA A 456 -2.25 -38.81 15.40
CA ALA A 456 -3.55 -38.50 14.78
C ALA A 456 -4.75 -38.67 15.75
N ARG A 457 -4.63 -39.55 16.75
CA ARG A 457 -5.70 -39.78 17.75
C ARG A 457 -5.96 -38.57 18.64
N THR A 458 -4.95 -37.74 18.88
CA THR A 458 -5.06 -36.55 19.73
C THR A 458 -5.75 -35.38 19.03
N ILE A 459 -5.84 -35.42 17.68
CA ILE A 459 -6.41 -34.35 16.85
C ILE A 459 -7.90 -34.60 16.54
N ARG A 460 -8.37 -35.85 16.59
CA ARG A 460 -9.77 -36.24 16.30
C ARG A 460 -10.76 -36.04 17.47
N GLN A 461 -10.34 -35.45 18.59
CA GLN A 461 -11.19 -35.24 19.77
C GLN A 461 -12.04 -33.97 19.67
#